data_AF-A0A941ECD6-F1
#
_entry.id   AF-A0A941ECD6-F1
#
_cell.length_a   1.000
_cell.length_b   1.000
_cell.length_c   1.000
_cell.angle_alpha   90.00
_cell.angle_beta   90.00
_cell.angle_gamma   90.00
#
_symmetry.space_group_name_H-M   'P 1'
#
loop_
_entity.id
_entity.type
_entity.pdbx_description
1 polymer ?
#
loop_
_entity_poly.entity_id
_entity_poly.type
_entity_poly.pdbx_seq_one_letter_code
_entity_poly.pdbx_strand_id
1 'polypeptide(L)'
;MSDDGREAEAVIEYERTLTEVADRQAVDEAEDAVARAWIAELDDMRREGLRLAMAVRVAERVAREKLRKAQQLGHPHELAKAHAKLAATQAETKVSLGHANALLCSVDAELEAVCQAGMARTRRNEQDLRRLRSAWTAAYGRS
;
A
#
# COMPACT_ATOMS: atom_id res chain seq x y z
N MET A 1 37.41 -10.30 -39.19
CA MET A 1 36.16 -11.03 -38.90
C MET A 1 35.30 -10.97 -40.15
N SER A 2 34.86 -12.13 -40.65
CA SER A 2 33.88 -12.20 -41.74
C SER A 2 32.54 -11.63 -41.27
N ASP A 3 31.69 -11.23 -42.22
CA ASP A 3 30.37 -10.67 -41.92
C ASP A 3 29.49 -11.69 -41.18
N ASP A 4 29.60 -12.97 -41.55
CA ASP A 4 28.96 -14.13 -40.91
C ASP A 4 29.32 -14.27 -39.42
N GLY A 5 30.56 -13.93 -39.04
CA GLY A 5 30.99 -13.99 -37.64
C GLY A 5 30.35 -12.91 -36.76
N ARG A 6 30.07 -11.73 -37.33
CA ARG A 6 29.38 -10.64 -36.62
C ARG A 6 27.87 -10.90 -36.49
N GLU A 7 27.28 -11.54 -37.50
CA GLU A 7 25.87 -11.93 -37.48
C GLU A 7 25.61 -13.02 -36.44
N ALA A 8 26.45 -14.05 -36.38
CA ALA A 8 26.35 -15.11 -35.37
C ALA A 8 26.48 -14.55 -33.93
N GLU A 9 27.41 -13.62 -33.70
CA GLU A 9 27.59 -12.96 -32.40
C GLU A 9 26.37 -12.11 -32.01
N ALA A 10 25.75 -11.41 -32.96
CA ALA A 10 24.55 -10.62 -32.73
C ALA A 10 23.33 -11.50 -32.37
N VAL A 11 23.18 -12.67 -33.00
CA VAL A 11 22.13 -13.64 -32.66
C VAL A 11 22.32 -14.18 -31.24
N ILE A 12 23.55 -14.55 -30.86
CA ILE A 12 23.86 -15.01 -29.49
C ILE A 12 23.52 -13.93 -28.46
N GLU A 13 23.88 -12.67 -28.74
CA GLU A 13 23.55 -11.54 -27.85
C GLU A 13 22.04 -11.33 -27.70
N TYR A 14 21.29 -11.49 -28.79
CA TYR A 14 19.83 -11.43 -28.77
C TYR A 14 19.23 -12.54 -27.92
N GLU A 15 19.64 -13.80 -28.11
CA GLU A 15 19.14 -14.94 -27.33
C GLU A 15 19.46 -14.81 -25.83
N ARG A 16 20.66 -14.33 -25.51
CA ARG A 16 21.05 -14.01 -24.13
C ARG A 16 20.15 -12.93 -23.55
N THR A 17 19.97 -11.82 -24.26
CA THR A 17 19.12 -10.72 -23.82
C THR A 17 17.67 -11.17 -23.64
N LEU A 18 17.15 -12.00 -24.54
CA LEU A 18 15.80 -12.56 -24.45
C LEU A 18 15.62 -13.38 -23.17
N THR A 19 16.60 -14.24 -22.85
CA THR A 19 16.59 -15.06 -21.63
C THR A 19 16.62 -14.18 -20.37
N GLU A 20 17.53 -13.21 -20.31
CA GLU A 20 17.63 -12.28 -19.17
C GLU A 20 16.33 -11.50 -18.93
N VAL A 21 15.68 -11.05 -20.01
CA VAL A 21 14.41 -10.31 -19.92
C VAL A 21 13.28 -11.24 -19.47
N ALA A 22 13.21 -12.47 -19.98
CA ALA A 22 12.20 -13.44 -19.58
C ALA A 22 12.31 -13.80 -18.08
N ASP A 23 13.53 -14.04 -17.59
CA ASP A 23 13.77 -14.33 -16.17
C ASP A 23 13.34 -13.18 -15.26
N ARG A 24 13.62 -11.93 -15.67
CA ARG A 24 13.19 -10.74 -14.92
C ARG A 24 11.68 -10.55 -14.96
N GLN A 25 11.03 -10.78 -16.10
CA GLN A 25 9.58 -10.70 -16.21
C GLN A 25 8.88 -11.67 -15.26
N ALA A 26 9.38 -12.89 -15.14
CA ALA A 26 8.84 -13.87 -14.20
C ALA A 26 8.93 -13.38 -12.74
N VAL A 27 10.03 -12.72 -12.37
CA VAL A 27 10.19 -12.10 -11.04
C VAL A 27 9.21 -10.93 -10.86
N ASP A 28 9.14 -10.02 -11.84
CA ASP A 28 8.25 -8.86 -11.77
C ASP A 28 6.76 -9.27 -11.68
N GLU A 29 6.34 -10.33 -12.38
CA GLU A 29 4.98 -10.90 -12.29
C GLU A 29 4.69 -11.47 -10.89
N ALA A 30 5.65 -12.16 -10.30
CA ALA A 30 5.54 -12.67 -8.94
C ALA A 30 5.46 -11.53 -7.91
N GLU A 31 6.31 -10.51 -8.06
CA GLU A 31 6.26 -9.30 -7.24
C GLU A 31 4.90 -8.58 -7.35
N ASP A 32 4.33 -8.49 -8.56
CA ASP A 32 3.03 -7.87 -8.78
C ASP A 32 1.88 -8.67 -8.15
N ALA A 33 1.97 -10.00 -8.15
CA ALA A 33 1.01 -10.84 -7.44
C ALA A 33 1.05 -10.60 -5.93
N VAL A 34 2.25 -10.55 -5.35
CA VAL A 34 2.44 -10.24 -3.92
C VAL A 34 1.98 -8.81 -3.61
N ALA A 35 2.32 -7.82 -4.45
CA ALA A 35 1.92 -6.44 -4.26
C ALA A 35 0.39 -6.28 -4.25
N ARG A 36 -0.33 -6.97 -5.15
CA ARG A 36 -1.80 -6.94 -5.16
C ARG A 36 -2.41 -7.54 -3.89
N ALA A 37 -1.86 -8.64 -3.40
CA ALA A 37 -2.29 -9.24 -2.13
C ALA A 37 -2.04 -8.28 -0.96
N TRP A 38 -0.86 -7.67 -0.91
CA TRP A 38 -0.50 -6.71 0.13
C TRP A 38 -1.37 -5.46 0.11
N ILE A 39 -1.68 -4.90 -1.06
CA ILE A 39 -2.61 -3.76 -1.20
C ILE A 39 -3.99 -4.12 -0.62
N ALA A 40 -4.49 -5.33 -0.87
CA ALA A 40 -5.77 -5.76 -0.33
C ALA A 40 -5.75 -5.83 1.21
N GLU A 41 -4.68 -6.35 1.81
CA GLU A 41 -4.50 -6.38 3.26
C GLU A 41 -4.38 -4.96 3.85
N LEU A 42 -3.66 -4.06 3.19
CA LEU A 42 -3.54 -2.66 3.59
C LEU A 42 -4.89 -1.94 3.54
N ASP A 43 -5.71 -2.20 2.53
CA ASP A 43 -7.08 -1.67 2.44
C ASP A 43 -7.97 -2.20 3.58
N ASP A 44 -7.84 -3.46 3.96
CA ASP A 44 -8.53 -4.03 5.12
C ASP A 44 -8.10 -3.37 6.43
N MET A 45 -6.79 -3.17 6.63
CA MET A 45 -6.25 -2.48 7.79
C MET A 45 -6.74 -1.03 7.86
N ARG A 46 -6.77 -0.32 6.73
CA ARG A 46 -7.30 1.05 6.64
C ARG A 46 -8.78 1.09 7.01
N ARG A 47 -9.58 0.16 6.49
CA ARG A 47 -11.02 0.04 6.83
C ARG A 47 -11.22 -0.19 8.32
N GLU A 48 -10.42 -1.06 8.93
CA GLU A 48 -10.50 -1.33 10.36
C GLU A 48 -10.11 -0.10 11.20
N GLY A 49 -9.02 0.59 10.85
CA GLY A 49 -8.63 1.84 11.51
C GLY A 49 -9.72 2.92 11.46
N LEU A 50 -10.36 3.10 10.30
CA LEU A 50 -11.47 4.03 10.14
C LEU A 50 -12.70 3.62 10.95
N ARG A 51 -13.03 2.32 10.97
CA ARG A 51 -14.15 1.78 11.74
C ARG A 51 -13.96 2.01 13.23
N LEU A 52 -12.76 1.75 13.76
CA LEU A 52 -12.41 2.03 15.15
C LEU A 52 -12.54 3.52 15.48
N ALA A 53 -11.98 4.39 14.63
CA ALA A 53 -12.09 5.84 14.83
C ALA A 53 -13.55 6.33 14.85
N MET A 54 -14.39 5.79 13.96
CA MET A 54 -15.83 6.10 13.95
C MET A 54 -16.54 5.61 15.21
N ALA A 55 -16.33 4.36 15.60
CA ALA A 55 -16.98 3.76 16.77
C ALA A 55 -16.66 4.55 18.05
N VAL A 56 -15.40 4.95 18.21
CA VAL A 56 -14.94 5.73 19.35
C VAL A 56 -15.59 7.13 19.38
N ARG A 57 -15.67 7.82 18.22
CA ARG A 57 -16.35 9.12 18.12
C ARG A 57 -17.85 9.03 18.44
N VAL A 58 -18.50 7.93 18.05
CA VAL A 58 -19.90 7.66 18.40
C VAL A 58 -20.04 7.45 19.90
N ALA A 59 -19.16 6.65 20.52
CA ALA A 59 -19.17 6.42 21.96
C ALA A 59 -19.00 7.72 22.76
N GLU A 60 -18.08 8.60 22.35
CA GLU A 60 -17.90 9.91 22.98
C GLU A 60 -19.16 10.79 22.84
N ARG A 61 -19.79 10.81 21.66
CA ARG A 61 -21.04 11.55 21.43
C ARG A 61 -22.15 11.06 22.35
N VAL A 62 -22.32 9.74 22.49
CA VAL A 62 -23.31 9.14 23.38
C VAL A 62 -23.04 9.48 24.85
N ALA A 63 -21.77 9.46 25.27
CA ALA A 63 -21.39 9.86 26.63
C ALA A 63 -21.72 11.33 26.92
N ARG A 64 -21.45 12.24 25.97
CA ARG A 64 -21.83 13.66 26.07
C ARG A 64 -23.34 13.86 26.16
N GLU A 65 -24.12 13.11 25.38
CA GLU A 65 -25.58 13.19 25.42
C GLU A 65 -26.15 12.70 26.76
N LYS A 66 -25.60 11.61 27.32
CA LYS A 66 -25.96 11.12 28.66
C LYS A 66 -25.67 12.17 29.74
N LEU A 67 -24.54 12.87 29.65
CA LEU A 67 -24.23 13.96 30.57
C LEU A 67 -25.23 15.10 30.49
N ARG A 68 -25.62 15.53 29.27
CA ARG A 68 -26.65 16.57 29.09
C ARG A 68 -27.99 16.17 29.69
N LYS A 69 -28.41 14.92 29.50
CA LYS A 69 -29.65 14.40 30.11
C LYS A 69 -29.58 14.39 31.64
N ALA A 70 -28.45 13.96 32.21
CA ALA A 70 -28.25 13.99 33.66
C ALA A 70 -28.27 15.42 34.23
N GLN A 71 -27.71 16.39 33.51
CA GLN A 71 -27.77 17.82 33.86
C GLN A 71 -29.20 18.35 33.90
N GLN A 72 -30.04 17.96 32.93
CA GLN A 72 -31.44 18.38 32.87
C GLN A 72 -32.29 17.79 33.99
N LEU A 73 -32.00 16.56 34.41
CA LEU A 73 -32.74 15.86 35.48
C LEU A 73 -32.32 16.32 36.89
N GLY A 74 -31.16 16.98 37.03
CA GLY A 74 -30.72 17.59 38.29
C GLY A 74 -30.35 16.60 39.41
N HIS A 75 -30.21 15.30 39.11
CA HIS A 75 -29.82 14.29 40.10
C HIS A 75 -28.30 14.28 40.32
N PRO A 76 -27.79 14.66 41.51
CA PRO A 76 -26.34 14.82 41.73
C PRO A 76 -25.54 13.53 41.51
N HIS A 77 -26.11 12.38 41.88
CA HIS A 77 -25.46 11.09 41.73
C HIS A 77 -25.33 10.66 40.25
N GLU A 78 -26.39 10.82 39.47
CA GLU A 78 -26.38 10.53 38.03
C GLU A 78 -25.46 11.49 37.26
N LEU A 79 -25.39 12.75 37.68
CA LEU A 79 -24.46 13.75 37.13
C LEU A 79 -23.00 13.33 37.36
N ALA A 80 -22.64 12.95 38.59
CA ALA A 80 -21.30 12.49 38.93
C ALA A 80 -20.91 11.24 38.13
N LYS A 81 -21.82 10.28 38.01
CA LYS A 81 -21.64 9.06 37.21
C LYS A 81 -21.46 9.37 35.72
N ALA A 82 -22.25 10.29 35.16
CA ALA A 82 -22.12 10.69 33.77
C ALA A 82 -20.79 11.42 33.49
N HIS A 83 -20.32 12.26 34.41
CA HIS A 83 -19.01 12.90 34.32
C HIS A 83 -17.87 11.88 34.34
N ALA A 84 -17.88 10.93 35.27
CA ALA A 84 -16.87 9.87 35.34
C ALA A 84 -16.85 9.04 34.06
N LYS A 85 -18.04 8.69 33.53
CA LYS A 85 -18.13 7.93 32.27
C LYS A 85 -17.61 8.73 31.07
N LEU A 86 -17.92 10.02 30.98
CA LEU A 86 -17.40 10.87 29.91
C LEU A 86 -15.88 10.99 29.97
N ALA A 87 -15.30 11.22 31.15
CA ALA A 87 -13.86 11.31 31.34
C ALA A 87 -13.15 10.00 30.92
N ALA A 88 -13.69 8.85 31.35
CA ALA A 88 -13.16 7.54 30.95
C ALA A 88 -13.24 7.35 29.42
N THR A 89 -14.38 7.65 28.81
CA THR A 89 -14.56 7.54 27.35
C THR A 89 -13.66 8.51 26.59
N GLN A 90 -13.38 9.70 27.10
CA GLN A 90 -12.46 10.66 26.47
C GLN A 90 -10.99 10.19 26.54
N ALA A 91 -10.57 9.61 27.67
CA ALA A 91 -9.25 9.04 27.81
C ALA A 91 -9.06 7.86 26.83
N GLU A 92 -10.02 6.94 26.80
CA GLU A 92 -10.05 5.81 25.85
C GLU A 92 -10.07 6.32 24.40
N THR A 93 -10.85 7.37 24.12
CA THR A 93 -10.94 7.97 22.78
C THR A 93 -9.60 8.50 22.31
N LYS A 94 -8.87 9.21 23.17
CA LYS A 94 -7.55 9.75 22.86
C LYS A 94 -6.56 8.64 22.50
N VAL A 95 -6.55 7.55 23.27
CA VAL A 95 -5.68 6.40 23.03
C VAL A 95 -6.05 5.70 21.72
N SER A 96 -7.32 5.36 21.54
CA SER A 96 -7.79 4.62 20.36
C SER A 96 -7.66 5.41 19.07
N LEU A 97 -7.90 6.73 19.08
CA LEU A 97 -7.64 7.59 17.92
C LEU A 97 -6.14 7.72 17.63
N GLY A 98 -5.29 7.73 18.67
CA GLY A 98 -3.84 7.67 18.49
C GLY A 98 -3.39 6.40 17.78
N HIS A 99 -3.89 5.24 18.21
CA HIS A 99 -3.61 3.95 17.57
C HIS A 99 -4.16 3.89 16.14
N ALA A 100 -5.40 4.34 15.90
CA ALA A 100 -5.98 4.37 14.57
C ALA A 100 -5.19 5.27 13.62
N ASN A 101 -4.75 6.45 14.07
CA ASN A 101 -3.90 7.33 13.28
C ASN A 101 -2.54 6.70 12.97
N ALA A 102 -1.89 6.08 13.95
CA ALA A 102 -0.60 5.40 13.74
C ALA A 102 -0.73 4.27 12.71
N LEU A 103 -1.80 3.47 12.80
CA LEU A 103 -2.12 2.43 11.83
C LEU A 103 -2.32 3.02 10.42
N LEU A 104 -3.11 4.09 10.29
CA LEU A 104 -3.36 4.74 9.00
C LEU A 104 -2.07 5.31 8.40
N CYS A 105 -1.23 5.97 9.20
CA CYS A 105 0.07 6.46 8.73
C CYS A 105 0.99 5.33 8.27
N SER A 106 0.98 4.19 8.98
CA SER A 106 1.74 3.01 8.56
C SER A 106 1.23 2.46 7.23
N VAL A 107 -0.09 2.37 7.06
CA VAL A 107 -0.70 1.92 5.80
C VAL A 107 -0.35 2.86 4.65
N ASP A 108 -0.41 4.17 4.87
CA ASP A 108 -0.07 5.16 3.84
C ASP A 108 1.39 5.02 3.38
N ALA A 109 2.32 4.81 4.32
CA ALA A 109 3.73 4.60 4.01
C ALA A 109 3.97 3.31 3.20
N GLU A 110 3.29 2.22 3.56
CA GLU A 110 3.37 0.95 2.84
C GLU A 110 2.78 1.06 1.42
N LEU A 111 1.64 1.73 1.26
CA LEU A 111 1.05 1.99 -0.06
C LEU A 111 1.98 2.82 -0.94
N GLU A 112 2.66 3.83 -0.38
CA GLU A 112 3.66 4.61 -1.10
C GLU A 112 4.84 3.73 -1.55
N ALA A 113 5.36 2.87 -0.66
CA ALA A 113 6.45 1.96 -1.00
C ALA A 113 6.08 0.99 -2.12
N VAL A 114 4.87 0.41 -2.07
CA VAL A 114 4.36 -0.47 -3.14
C VAL A 114 4.23 0.29 -4.46
N CYS A 115 3.71 1.51 -4.44
CA CYS A 115 3.61 2.36 -5.63
C CYS A 115 4.99 2.65 -6.23
N GLN A 116 5.97 3.01 -5.40
CA GLN A 116 7.33 3.29 -5.84
C GLN A 116 7.99 2.04 -6.45
N ALA A 117 7.80 0.87 -5.84
CA ALA A 117 8.29 -0.40 -6.38
C ALA A 117 7.67 -0.72 -7.75
N GLY A 118 6.35 -0.53 -7.89
CA GLY A 118 5.66 -0.69 -9.19
C GLY A 118 6.17 0.25 -10.26
N MET A 119 6.40 1.52 -9.93
CA MET A 119 7.00 2.48 -10.88
C MET A 119 8.43 2.09 -11.29
N ALA A 120 9.22 1.57 -10.35
CA ALA A 120 10.57 1.07 -10.64
C ALA A 120 10.53 -0.12 -11.61
N ARG A 121 9.60 -1.07 -11.41
CA ARG A 121 9.35 -2.18 -12.34
C ARG A 121 8.99 -1.71 -13.74
N THR A 122 8.03 -0.81 -13.88
CA THR A 122 7.64 -0.25 -15.20
C THR A 122 8.84 0.35 -15.94
N ARG A 123 9.69 1.11 -15.23
CA ARG A 123 10.92 1.69 -15.83
C ARG A 123 11.91 0.61 -16.27
N ARG A 124 12.08 -0.46 -15.49
CA ARG A 124 12.94 -1.60 -15.88
C ARG A 124 12.39 -2.30 -17.11
N ASN A 125 11.09 -2.58 -17.15
CA ASN A 125 10.44 -3.19 -18.31
C ASN A 125 10.62 -2.35 -19.58
N GLU A 126 10.52 -1.02 -19.50
CA GLU A 126 10.81 -0.13 -20.63
C GLU A 126 12.28 -0.17 -21.09
N GLN A 127 13.22 -0.36 -20.17
CA GLN A 127 14.64 -0.53 -20.50
C GLN A 127 14.90 -1.88 -21.16
N ASP A 128 14.32 -2.94 -20.63
CA ASP A 128 14.47 -4.30 -21.12
C ASP A 128 13.85 -4.46 -22.52
N LEU A 129 12.69 -3.86 -22.78
CA LEU A 129 12.10 -3.79 -24.13
C LEU A 129 13.00 -3.05 -25.13
N ARG A 130 13.66 -1.96 -24.69
CA ARG A 130 14.62 -1.23 -25.54
C ARG A 130 15.85 -2.06 -25.85
N ARG A 131 16.41 -2.75 -24.83
CA ARG A 131 17.55 -3.67 -24.99
C ARG A 131 17.21 -4.79 -25.96
N LEU A 132 16.05 -5.44 -25.78
CA LEU A 132 15.59 -6.53 -26.63
C LEU A 132 15.40 -6.08 -28.08
N ARG A 133 14.77 -4.91 -28.29
CA ARG A 133 14.61 -4.33 -29.63
C ARG A 133 15.96 -4.04 -30.29
N SER A 134 16.90 -3.46 -29.55
CA SER A 134 18.24 -3.17 -30.06
C SER A 134 18.99 -4.45 -30.46
N ALA A 135 18.94 -5.48 -29.61
CA ALA A 135 19.59 -6.76 -29.89
C ALA A 135 18.94 -7.46 -31.09
N TRP A 136 17.60 -7.42 -31.20
CA TRP A 136 16.87 -7.95 -32.35
C TRP A 136 17.25 -7.24 -33.65
N THR A 137 17.31 -5.90 -33.65
CA THR A 137 17.73 -5.13 -34.84
C THR A 137 19.17 -5.44 -35.24
N ALA A 138 20.08 -5.64 -34.27
CA ALA A 138 21.45 -6.05 -34.57
C ALA A 138 21.54 -7.45 -35.19
N ALA A 139 20.71 -8.39 -34.71
CA ALA A 139 20.68 -9.77 -35.17
C ALA A 139 19.98 -9.95 -36.52
N TYR A 140 18.85 -9.26 -36.74
CA TYR A 140 17.94 -9.54 -37.87
C TYR A 140 17.56 -8.30 -38.70
N GLY A 141 17.94 -7.10 -38.29
CA GLY A 141 17.50 -5.84 -38.90
C GLY A 141 18.21 -5.44 -40.18
N ARG A 142 18.93 -6.35 -40.86
CA ARG A 142 19.55 -6.07 -42.15
C ARG A 142 18.51 -6.17 -43.26
N SER A 143 18.11 -5.02 -43.77
CA SER A 143 17.59 -4.82 -45.13
C SER A 143 18.44 -3.75 -45.81
#